data_AF-A0A971YS71-F1
#
_entry.id   AF-A0A971YS71-F1
#
_cell.length_a   1.000
_cell.length_b   1.000
_cell.length_c   1.000
_cell.angle_alpha   90.00
_cell.angle_beta   90.00
_cell.angle_gamma   90.00
#
_symmetry.space_group_name_H-M   'P 1'
#
loop_
_entity.id
_entity.type
_entity.pdbx_description
1 polymer ?
#
loop_
_entity_poly.entity_id
_entity_poly.type
_entity_poly.pdbx_seq_one_letter_code
_entity_poly.pdbx_strand_id
1 'polypeptide(L)'
;MYDLLLIRYGEIGTKGKNRHMFEQRLQANIEAALKDLGVEEVERAHTRLYVPLKASLDEMVERLQKVFGIASFSPVVLAPLEVEA
;
A
#
# COMPACT_ATOMS: atom_id res chain seq x y z
N MET A 1 8.34 15.75 -3.59
CA MET A 1 8.57 14.44 -4.22
C MET A 1 8.13 13.41 -3.21
N TYR A 2 7.33 12.41 -3.61
CA TYR A 2 6.83 11.37 -2.69
C TYR A 2 7.66 10.10 -2.85
N ASP A 3 7.87 9.39 -1.77
CA ASP A 3 8.68 8.16 -1.75
C ASP A 3 7.81 6.91 -1.81
N LEU A 4 6.65 6.94 -1.13
CA LEU A 4 5.76 5.80 -0.98
C LEU A 4 4.28 6.19 -1.17
N LEU A 5 3.47 5.18 -1.48
CA LEU A 5 2.03 5.18 -1.29
C LEU A 5 1.70 4.41 -0.01
N LEU A 6 1.11 5.12 0.95
CA LEU A 6 0.52 4.53 2.15
C LEU A 6 -0.87 4.01 1.83
N ILE A 7 -1.08 2.70 1.90
CA ILE A 7 -2.36 2.04 1.65
C ILE A 7 -3.10 1.80 2.97
N ARG A 8 -4.37 2.23 3.01
CA ARG A 8 -5.30 1.99 4.11
C ARG A 8 -6.40 1.06 3.63
N TYR A 9 -6.64 0.00 4.37
CA TYR A 9 -7.75 -0.94 4.16
C TYR A 9 -8.73 -0.87 5.34
N GLY A 10 -10.01 -1.09 5.06
CA GLY A 10 -11.09 -0.92 6.02
C GLY A 10 -11.25 -2.08 7.01
N GLU A 11 -12.08 -1.86 8.03
CA GLU A 11 -12.40 -2.79 9.14
C GLU A 11 -13.04 -4.13 8.72
N ILE A 12 -13.33 -4.35 7.43
CA ILE A 12 -14.00 -5.58 6.94
C ILE A 12 -13.17 -6.84 7.26
N GLY A 13 -11.84 -6.73 7.40
CA GLY A 13 -10.95 -7.83 7.80
C GLY A 13 -10.84 -8.10 9.30
N THR A 14 -11.49 -7.33 10.18
CA THR A 14 -11.19 -7.35 11.63
C THR A 14 -12.12 -8.19 12.50
N LYS A 15 -13.09 -8.93 11.93
CA LYS A 15 -13.80 -9.96 12.69
C LYS A 15 -12.88 -11.17 12.95
N GLY A 16 -12.05 -11.07 13.98
CA GLY A 16 -11.28 -12.17 14.55
C GLY A 16 -10.00 -12.56 13.79
N LYS A 17 -9.82 -13.87 13.56
CA LYS A 17 -8.56 -14.49 13.12
C LYS A 17 -8.20 -14.27 11.64
N ASN A 18 -9.07 -13.67 10.83
CA ASN A 18 -8.90 -13.61 9.36
C ASN A 18 -8.08 -12.42 8.84
N ARG A 19 -7.68 -11.48 9.72
CA ARG A 19 -6.94 -10.28 9.33
C ARG A 19 -5.67 -10.60 8.54
N HIS A 20 -4.87 -11.55 9.03
CA HIS A 20 -3.61 -11.93 8.39
C HIS A 20 -3.81 -12.52 6.99
N MET A 21 -4.89 -13.27 6.75
CA MET A 21 -5.22 -13.81 5.42
C MET A 21 -5.68 -12.71 4.48
N PHE A 22 -6.52 -11.80 4.98
CA PHE A 22 -6.97 -10.64 4.21
C PHE A 22 -5.78 -9.78 3.78
N GLU A 23 -4.89 -9.43 4.71
CA GLU A 23 -3.71 -8.61 4.44
C GLU A 23 -2.77 -9.28 3.43
N GLN A 24 -2.52 -10.59 3.55
CA GLN A 24 -1.72 -11.33 2.57
C GLN A 24 -2.37 -11.32 1.18
N ARG A 25 -3.69 -11.52 1.10
CA ARG A 25 -4.38 -11.51 -0.19
C ARG A 25 -4.38 -10.13 -0.81
N LEU A 26 -4.59 -9.09 -0.01
CA LEU A 26 -4.54 -7.70 -0.46
C LEU A 26 -3.15 -7.34 -0.97
N GLN A 27 -2.10 -7.70 -0.23
CA GLN A 27 -0.72 -7.50 -0.63
C GLN A 27 -0.44 -8.16 -1.99
N ALA A 28 -0.76 -9.45 -2.15
CA ALA A 28 -0.56 -10.18 -3.40
C ALA A 28 -1.33 -9.56 -4.58
N ASN A 29 -2.54 -9.06 -4.34
CA ASN A 29 -3.32 -8.37 -5.38
C ASN A 29 -2.67 -7.03 -5.79
N ILE A 30 -2.12 -6.27 -4.83
CA ILE A 30 -1.40 -5.02 -5.09
C ILE A 30 -0.13 -5.29 -5.91
N GLU A 31 0.68 -6.25 -5.49
CA GLU A 31 1.89 -6.67 -6.20
C GLU A 31 1.55 -7.10 -7.64
N ALA A 32 0.49 -7.89 -7.83
CA ALA A 32 0.04 -8.29 -9.16
C ALA A 32 -0.42 -7.10 -10.03
N ALA A 33 -1.11 -6.12 -9.45
CA ALA A 33 -1.59 -4.95 -10.18
C ALA A 33 -0.47 -3.99 -10.63
N LEU A 34 0.68 -4.03 -9.95
CA LEU A 34 1.82 -3.15 -10.18
C LEU A 34 3.06 -3.88 -10.73
N LYS A 35 2.96 -5.17 -11.04
CA LYS A 35 4.08 -6.04 -11.42
C LYS A 35 4.89 -5.50 -12.60
N ASP A 36 4.23 -4.92 -13.59
CA ASP A 36 4.83 -4.33 -14.80
C ASP A 36 5.40 -2.93 -14.56
N LEU A 37 5.15 -2.33 -13.40
CA LEU A 37 5.70 -1.03 -13.00
C LEU A 37 6.99 -1.15 -12.17
N GLY A 38 7.55 -2.36 -12.03
CA GLY A 38 8.78 -2.60 -11.28
C GLY A 38 8.61 -2.52 -9.75
N VAL A 39 7.37 -2.61 -9.25
CA VAL A 39 7.09 -2.77 -7.83
C VAL A 39 7.21 -4.25 -7.47
N GLU A 40 8.30 -4.61 -6.80
CA GLU A 40 8.61 -5.99 -6.43
C GLU A 40 8.28 -6.32 -4.98
N GLU A 41 8.27 -5.31 -4.10
CA GLU A 41 8.05 -5.50 -2.68
C GLU A 41 7.07 -4.45 -2.13
N VAL A 42 5.99 -4.95 -1.52
CA VAL A 42 5.04 -4.16 -0.74
C VAL A 42 5.29 -4.47 0.73
N GLU A 43 5.68 -3.44 1.49
CA GLU A 43 5.95 -3.63 2.91
C GLU A 43 4.63 -3.63 3.69
N ARG A 44 4.47 -4.58 4.61
CA ARG A 44 3.35 -4.62 5.55
C ARG A 44 3.83 -4.28 6.94
N ALA A 45 3.38 -3.15 7.48
CA ALA A 45 3.61 -2.78 8.88
C ALA A 45 2.30 -2.45 9.60
N HIS A 46 2.05 -3.15 10.70
CA HIS A 46 0.83 -3.04 11.50
C HIS A 46 -0.47 -3.17 10.67
N THR A 47 -1.22 -2.08 10.49
CA THR A 47 -2.51 -2.02 9.80
C THR A 47 -2.42 -1.27 8.47
N ARG A 48 -1.21 -1.21 7.90
CA ARG A 48 -0.87 -0.44 6.70
C ARG A 48 0.00 -1.28 5.77
N LEU A 49 -0.16 -1.01 4.48
CA LEU A 49 0.77 -1.46 3.45
C LEU A 49 1.47 -0.23 2.86
N TYR A 50 2.74 -0.35 2.57
CA TYR A 50 3.56 0.69 1.96
C TYR A 50 4.04 0.20 0.60
N VAL A 51 3.77 0.99 -0.43
CA VAL A 51 4.12 0.67 -1.81
C VAL A 51 5.14 1.70 -2.29
N PRO A 52 6.36 1.31 -2.68
CA PRO A 52 7.33 2.23 -3.25
C PRO A 52 6.84 2.88 -4.55
N LEU A 53 7.02 4.19 -4.72
CA LEU A 53 6.76 4.83 -6.02
C LEU A 53 7.85 4.42 -7.02
N LYS A 54 7.52 3.49 -7.93
CA LYS A 54 8.42 3.03 -9.00
C LYS A 54 8.03 3.54 -10.40
N ALA A 55 6.83 4.12 -10.51
CA ALA A 55 6.30 4.72 -11.74
C ALA A 55 5.60 6.05 -11.42
N SER A 56 4.96 6.66 -12.43
CA SER A 56 4.20 7.89 -12.23
C SER A 56 3.07 7.69 -11.21
N LEU A 57 2.84 8.71 -10.38
CA LEU A 57 1.80 8.63 -9.34
C LEU A 57 0.42 8.33 -9.95
N ASP A 58 0.07 9.02 -11.04
CA ASP A 58 -1.22 8.87 -11.70
C ASP A 58 -1.44 7.44 -12.21
N GLU A 59 -0.42 6.82 -12.83
CA GLU A 59 -0.51 5.44 -13.33
C GLU A 59 -0.67 4.43 -12.20
N MET A 60 0.11 4.58 -11.13
CA MET A 60 -0.01 3.71 -9.96
C MET A 60 -1.38 3.83 -9.30
N VAL A 61 -1.88 5.05 -9.16
CA VAL A 61 -3.21 5.36 -8.61
C VAL A 61 -4.31 4.72 -9.46
N GLU A 62 -4.27 4.86 -10.78
CA GLU A 62 -5.28 4.31 -11.69
C GLU A 62 -5.40 2.78 -11.57
N ARG A 63 -4.27 2.10 -11.37
CA ARG A 63 -4.24 0.64 -11.19
C ARG A 63 -4.71 0.23 -9.79
N LEU A 64 -4.25 0.92 -8.75
CA LEU A 64 -4.62 0.62 -7.37
C LEU A 64 -6.10 0.86 -7.08
N GLN A 65 -6.74 1.81 -7.76
CA GLN A 65 -8.20 2.02 -7.68
C GLN A 65 -9.02 0.78 -8.09
N LYS A 66 -8.46 -0.11 -8.91
CA LYS A 66 -9.10 -1.35 -9.36
C LYS A 66 -8.92 -2.51 -8.37
N VAL A 67 -8.10 -2.33 -7.33
CA VAL A 67 -7.81 -3.37 -6.32
C VAL A 67 -8.80 -3.27 -5.15
N PHE A 68 -9.74 -4.22 -5.10
CA PHE A 68 -10.69 -4.32 -3.99
C PHE A 68 -9.98 -4.59 -2.64
N GLY A 69 -10.53 -4.00 -1.58
CA GLY A 69 -9.99 -4.08 -0.22
C GLY A 69 -9.17 -2.84 0.18
N ILE A 70 -8.71 -2.05 -0.79
CA ILE A 70 -8.16 -0.72 -0.53
C ILE A 70 -9.29 0.24 -0.21
N ALA A 71 -9.23 0.91 0.94
CA ALA A 71 -10.16 1.96 1.33
C ALA A 71 -9.66 3.34 0.89
N SER A 72 -8.34 3.57 0.97
CA SER A 72 -7.70 4.77 0.42
C SER A 72 -6.19 4.58 0.33
N PHE A 73 -5.54 5.44 -0.42
CA PHE A 73 -4.08 5.56 -0.48
C PHE A 73 -3.66 7.01 -0.32
N SER A 74 -2.44 7.24 0.16
CA SER A 74 -1.85 8.57 0.30
C SER A 74 -0.41 8.57 -0.19
N PRO A 75 -0.01 9.50 -1.06
CA PRO A 75 1.40 9.77 -1.32
C PRO A 75 2.05 10.32 -0.05
N VAL A 76 3.18 9.75 0.36
CA VAL A 76 3.91 10.13 1.59
C VAL A 76 5.40 10.27 1.31
N VAL A 77 6.07 11.03 2.18
CA VAL A 77 7.53 11.19 2.18
C VAL A 77 8.08 10.43 3.39
N LEU A 78 9.18 9.70 3.19
CA LEU A 78 9.91 9.07 4.29
C LEU A 78 10.77 10.12 4.98
N ALA A 79 10.64 10.23 6.29
CA ALA A 79 11.45 11.14 7.09
C ALA A 79 12.26 10.36 8.12
N PRO A 80 13.46 10.84 8.50
CA PRO A 80 14.17 10.37 9.68
C PRO A 80 13.31 10.50 10.95
N LEU A 81 13.62 9.72 11.98
CA LEU A 81 12.91 9.79 13.27
C LEU A 81 13.24 11.06 14.08
N GLU A 82 14.22 11.84 13.63
CA GLU A 82 14.65 13.06 14.28
C GLU A 82 13.70 14.22 13.95
N VAL A 83 13.33 14.98 14.98
CA VAL A 83 12.55 16.21 14.81
C VAL A 83 13.54 17.35 14.59
N GLU A 84 13.42 18.05 13.48
CA GLU A 84 14.15 19.30 13.25
C GLU A 84 13.73 20.32 14.33
N ALA A 85 14.70 20.83 15.07
CA ALA A 85 14.51 21.75 16.20
C ALA A 85 14.18 23.18 15.75
#